data_AF-A0A937W2B5-F1
#
_entry.id   AF-A0A937W2B5-F1
#
_cell.length_a   1.000
_cell.length_b   1.000
_cell.length_c   1.000
_cell.angle_alpha   90.00
_cell.angle_beta   90.00
_cell.angle_gamma   90.00
#
_symmetry.space_group_name_H-M   'P 1'
#
loop_
_entity.id
_entity.type
_entity.pdbx_description
1 polymer ?
#
loop_
_entity_poly.entity_id
_entity_poly.type
_entity_poly.pdbx_seq_one_letter_code
_entity_poly.pdbx_strand_id
1 'polypeptide(L)'
;RGRRFLYRTAASFVSARADIAPRPLLTPAELHMPAAGGGLIMVGSHVPRTSSQLEALRAQAGVLSVEVQVAALLHDAQAAAEVSRVASAIDHGLQRNLDVVLFTSRTLVTGTDAQSNLAIGQRVSTRLVAMVQALTRRPRYVLAKGGITSSDIATHGLGVKRAMVLGQILPGVPVWRLGPETRYPGLGYIVFPGNVGSPQALADVVLALR
;
A
#
# COMPACT_ATOMS: atom_id res chain seq x y z
N ARG A 1 -29.53 34.46 -14.96
CA ARG A 1 -29.21 34.14 -13.54
C ARG A 1 -28.72 32.69 -13.47
N GLY A 2 -27.55 32.44 -12.86
CA GLY A 2 -27.09 31.07 -12.62
C GLY A 2 -27.96 30.36 -11.58
N ARG A 3 -28.13 29.04 -11.70
CA ARG A 3 -28.79 28.17 -10.71
C ARG A 3 -27.73 27.33 -10.00
N ARG A 4 -27.91 27.09 -8.70
CA ARG A 4 -27.05 26.19 -7.90
C ARG A 4 -27.70 24.82 -7.86
N PHE A 5 -26.93 23.77 -8.18
CA PHE A 5 -27.38 22.39 -8.16
C PHE A 5 -26.49 21.58 -7.21
N LEU A 6 -27.10 20.64 -6.48
CA LEU A 6 -26.41 19.61 -5.71
C LEU A 6 -26.57 18.28 -6.47
N TYR A 7 -25.47 17.62 -6.78
CA TYR A 7 -25.47 16.36 -7.53
C TYR A 7 -25.09 15.19 -6.63
N ARG A 8 -25.80 14.07 -6.74
CA ARG A 8 -25.42 12.76 -6.20
C ARG A 8 -25.23 11.80 -7.37
N THR A 9 -23.99 11.60 -7.78
CA THR A 9 -23.63 10.91 -9.03
C THR A 9 -22.43 10.00 -8.82
N ALA A 10 -22.08 9.21 -9.83
CA ALA A 10 -20.86 8.40 -9.84
C ALA A 10 -19.62 9.25 -10.20
N ALA A 11 -18.42 8.69 -9.98
CA ALA A 11 -17.15 9.40 -10.17
C ALA A 11 -16.96 9.98 -11.60
N SER A 12 -17.47 9.30 -12.63
CA SER A 12 -17.37 9.75 -14.03
C SER A 12 -18.10 11.07 -14.31
N PHE A 13 -19.09 11.43 -13.50
CA PHE A 13 -19.78 12.70 -13.64
C PHE A 13 -18.84 13.88 -13.44
N VAL A 14 -17.90 13.79 -12.50
CA VAL A 14 -17.00 14.90 -12.19
C VAL A 14 -16.14 15.27 -13.40
N SER A 15 -15.54 14.28 -14.07
CA SER A 15 -14.72 14.53 -15.25
C SER A 15 -15.55 15.02 -16.43
N ALA A 16 -16.71 14.42 -16.69
CA ALA A 16 -17.61 14.86 -17.75
C ALA A 16 -18.13 16.29 -17.51
N ARG A 17 -18.47 16.64 -16.27
CA ARG A 17 -19.02 17.94 -15.90
C ARG A 17 -17.99 19.06 -15.94
N ALA A 18 -16.73 18.73 -15.68
CA ALA A 18 -15.60 19.66 -15.68
C ALA A 18 -14.82 19.66 -17.01
N ASP A 19 -15.31 18.94 -18.03
CA ASP A 19 -14.65 18.78 -19.34
C ASP A 19 -13.19 18.31 -19.23
N ILE A 20 -12.95 17.38 -18.29
CA ILE A 20 -11.63 16.79 -18.06
C ILE A 20 -11.47 15.62 -19.02
N ALA A 21 -10.55 15.77 -19.99
CA ALA A 21 -10.21 14.72 -20.94
C ALA A 21 -9.68 13.44 -20.25
N PRO A 22 -9.98 12.25 -20.78
CA PRO A 22 -9.39 11.01 -20.28
C PRO A 22 -7.86 11.06 -20.33
N ARG A 23 -7.22 10.65 -19.24
CA ARG A 23 -5.76 10.50 -19.15
C ARG A 23 -5.37 9.04 -19.34
N PRO A 24 -4.37 8.72 -20.18
CA PRO A 24 -3.78 7.39 -20.23
C PRO A 24 -3.23 6.92 -18.88
N LEU A 25 -2.93 5.62 -18.78
CA LEU A 25 -2.24 5.09 -17.61
C LEU A 25 -0.88 5.75 -17.43
N LEU A 26 -0.47 5.94 -16.18
CA LEU A 26 0.84 6.48 -15.85
C LEU A 26 1.94 5.53 -16.29
N THR A 27 2.97 6.11 -16.89
CA THR A 27 4.24 5.44 -17.13
C THR A 27 5.16 5.57 -15.90
N PRO A 28 6.11 4.64 -15.71
CA PRO A 28 7.09 4.73 -14.61
C PRO A 28 7.90 6.03 -14.62
N ALA A 29 8.20 6.56 -15.80
CA ALA A 29 8.93 7.81 -15.98
C ALA A 29 8.19 9.02 -15.37
N GLU A 30 6.85 9.03 -15.43
CA GLU A 30 6.03 10.11 -14.85
C GLU A 30 6.04 10.13 -13.32
N LEU A 31 6.48 9.04 -12.67
CA LEU A 31 6.50 8.95 -11.22
C LEU A 31 7.70 9.65 -10.59
N HIS A 32 8.72 10.00 -11.38
CA HIS A 32 9.94 10.67 -10.91
C HIS A 32 10.59 9.95 -9.71
N MET A 33 10.57 8.62 -9.74
CA MET A 33 11.13 7.80 -8.68
C MET A 33 12.66 7.90 -8.66
N PRO A 34 13.31 7.70 -7.48
CA PRO A 34 14.76 7.55 -7.41
C PRO A 34 15.29 6.47 -8.38
N ALA A 35 16.51 6.62 -8.89
CA ALA A 35 17.11 5.67 -9.84
C ALA A 35 17.51 4.32 -9.21
N ALA A 36 17.64 4.27 -7.89
CA ALA A 36 18.01 3.08 -7.14
C ALA A 36 17.14 2.95 -5.86
N GLY A 37 17.22 1.77 -5.24
CA GLY A 37 16.41 1.37 -4.09
C GLY A 37 15.20 0.53 -4.49
N GLY A 38 14.80 -0.37 -3.58
CA GLY A 38 13.60 -1.20 -3.76
C GLY A 38 12.30 -0.47 -3.47
N GLY A 39 11.19 -1.01 -3.98
CA GLY A 39 9.84 -0.67 -3.54
C GLY A 39 9.44 -1.38 -2.23
N LEU A 40 8.48 -0.82 -1.51
CA LEU A 40 7.81 -1.48 -0.38
C LEU A 40 6.36 -1.78 -0.74
N ILE A 41 6.00 -3.05 -0.74
CA ILE A 41 4.65 -3.54 -1.03
C ILE A 41 4.04 -4.07 0.26
N MET A 42 2.95 -3.48 0.71
CA MET A 42 2.25 -3.88 1.95
C MET A 42 0.89 -4.48 1.64
N VAL A 43 0.71 -5.76 1.98
CA VAL A 43 -0.51 -6.52 1.69
C VAL A 43 -1.16 -6.93 3.01
N GLY A 44 -2.22 -6.22 3.41
CA GLY A 44 -2.85 -6.42 4.72
C GLY A 44 -4.09 -7.33 4.73
N SER A 45 -4.60 -7.79 3.58
CA SER A 45 -5.88 -8.51 3.51
C SER A 45 -5.72 -10.01 3.20
N HIS A 46 -6.48 -10.86 3.90
CA HIS A 46 -6.67 -12.28 3.60
C HIS A 46 -7.96 -12.53 2.83
N VAL A 47 -7.98 -12.13 1.55
CA VAL A 47 -9.06 -12.52 0.63
C VAL A 47 -8.46 -13.32 -0.53
N PRO A 48 -9.16 -14.33 -1.09
CA PRO A 48 -8.57 -15.26 -2.08
C PRO A 48 -7.87 -14.56 -3.25
N ARG A 49 -8.45 -13.46 -3.77
CA ARG A 49 -7.86 -12.66 -4.85
C ARG A 49 -6.50 -12.06 -4.47
N THR A 50 -6.40 -11.52 -3.26
CA THR A 50 -5.14 -10.97 -2.74
C THR A 50 -4.10 -12.08 -2.58
N SER A 51 -4.50 -13.29 -2.18
CA SER A 51 -3.60 -14.44 -2.09
C SER A 51 -3.01 -14.82 -3.44
N SER A 52 -3.81 -14.92 -4.51
CA SER A 52 -3.29 -15.22 -5.85
C SER A 52 -2.34 -14.15 -6.37
N GLN A 53 -2.67 -12.87 -6.15
CA GLN A 53 -1.80 -11.73 -6.51
C GLN A 53 -0.48 -11.73 -5.74
N LEU A 54 -0.52 -12.10 -4.46
CA LEU A 54 0.67 -12.22 -3.63
C LEU A 54 1.56 -13.36 -4.15
N GLU A 55 1.02 -14.56 -4.41
CA GLU A 55 1.82 -15.67 -4.92
C GLU A 55 2.48 -15.35 -6.27
N ALA A 56 1.75 -14.71 -7.18
CA ALA A 56 2.31 -14.27 -8.46
C ALA A 56 3.48 -13.28 -8.31
N LEU A 57 3.38 -12.35 -7.34
CA LEU A 57 4.46 -11.41 -7.03
C LEU A 57 5.66 -12.11 -6.36
N ARG A 58 5.41 -13.05 -5.44
CA ARG A 58 6.46 -13.79 -4.72
C ARG A 58 7.31 -14.67 -5.64
N ALA A 59 6.76 -15.10 -6.77
CA ALA A 59 7.48 -15.86 -7.78
C ALA A 59 8.45 -15.01 -8.63
N GLN A 60 8.40 -13.68 -8.53
CA GLN A 60 9.25 -12.80 -9.33
C GLN A 60 10.67 -12.72 -8.76
N ALA A 61 11.68 -12.77 -9.63
CA ALA A 61 13.05 -12.47 -9.24
C ALA A 61 13.17 -11.05 -8.66
N GLY A 62 14.10 -10.81 -7.75
CA GLY A 62 14.29 -9.47 -7.15
C GLY A 62 13.22 -9.04 -6.14
N VAL A 63 12.28 -9.93 -5.78
CA VAL A 63 11.29 -9.70 -4.71
C VAL A 63 11.74 -10.41 -3.43
N LEU A 64 11.82 -9.66 -2.32
CA LEU A 64 12.01 -10.22 -0.99
C LEU A 64 10.66 -10.33 -0.27
N SER A 65 10.28 -11.55 0.10
CA SER A 65 9.07 -11.82 0.87
C SER A 65 9.33 -11.73 2.37
N VAL A 66 8.56 -10.90 3.09
CA VAL A 66 8.62 -10.77 4.54
C VAL A 66 7.24 -11.07 5.12
N GLU A 67 7.10 -12.24 5.73
CA GLU A 67 5.89 -12.61 6.46
C GLU A 67 5.89 -11.97 7.85
N VAL A 68 4.74 -11.39 8.22
CA VAL A 68 4.45 -10.81 9.52
C VAL A 68 3.66 -11.81 10.35
N GLN A 69 4.20 -12.18 11.50
CA GLN A 69 3.58 -13.11 12.42
C GLN A 69 2.45 -12.43 13.19
N VAL A 70 1.20 -12.62 12.74
CA VAL A 70 0.03 -11.98 13.36
C VAL A 70 -0.10 -12.35 14.82
N ALA A 71 0.20 -13.60 15.19
CA ALA A 71 0.19 -14.04 16.59
C ALA A 71 1.13 -13.21 17.47
N ALA A 72 2.35 -12.91 16.99
CA ALA A 72 3.31 -12.08 17.73
C ALA A 72 2.84 -10.62 17.85
N LEU A 73 2.16 -10.08 16.83
CA LEU A 73 1.61 -8.72 16.87
C LEU A 73 0.49 -8.54 17.90
N LEU A 74 -0.23 -9.63 18.21
CA LEU A 74 -1.34 -9.63 19.18
C LEU A 74 -0.88 -9.83 20.63
N HIS A 75 0.40 -10.10 20.87
CA HIS A 75 0.97 -10.20 22.23
C HIS A 75 1.96 -9.06 22.44
N ASP A 76 1.66 -8.14 23.36
CA ASP A 76 2.44 -6.90 23.49
C ASP A 76 3.92 -7.16 23.87
N ALA A 77 4.19 -8.24 24.61
CA ALA A 77 5.56 -8.68 24.93
C ALA A 77 6.38 -9.08 23.69
N GLN A 78 5.73 -9.50 22.60
CA GLN A 78 6.38 -9.97 21.37
C GLN A 78 6.28 -8.94 20.23
N ALA A 79 5.28 -8.05 20.28
CA ALA A 79 4.98 -7.11 19.21
C ALA A 79 6.18 -6.20 18.87
N ALA A 80 6.91 -5.69 19.86
CA ALA A 80 8.06 -4.82 19.62
C ALA A 80 9.21 -5.54 18.90
N ALA A 81 9.47 -6.80 19.27
CA ALA A 81 10.49 -7.62 18.63
C ALA A 81 10.11 -7.95 17.18
N GLU A 82 8.84 -8.29 16.93
CA GLU A 82 8.36 -8.58 15.58
C GLU A 82 8.39 -7.34 14.68
N VAL A 83 7.96 -6.18 15.19
CA VAL A 83 8.07 -4.90 14.46
C VAL A 83 9.52 -4.62 14.08
N SER A 84 10.46 -4.80 15.01
CA SER A 84 11.90 -4.56 14.78
C SER A 84 12.49 -5.54 13.77
N ARG A 85 12.16 -6.83 13.88
CA ARG A 85 12.59 -7.88 12.94
C ARG A 85 12.14 -7.58 11.52
N VAL A 86 10.87 -7.22 11.37
CA VAL A 86 10.26 -6.94 10.06
C VAL A 86 10.84 -5.65 9.47
N ALA A 87 10.95 -4.57 10.25
CA ALA A 87 11.54 -3.32 9.79
C ALA A 87 13.00 -3.51 9.33
N SER A 88 13.80 -4.27 10.07
CA SER A 88 15.18 -4.59 9.70
C SER A 88 15.26 -5.41 8.40
N ALA A 89 14.37 -6.39 8.22
CA ALA A 89 14.29 -7.17 6.98
C ALA A 89 13.92 -6.29 5.76
N ILE A 90 12.99 -5.35 5.95
CA ILE A 90 12.63 -4.36 4.92
C ILE A 90 13.84 -3.50 4.57
N ASP A 91 14.48 -2.86 5.56
CA ASP A 91 15.63 -1.99 5.33
C ASP A 91 16.78 -2.72 4.59
N HIS A 92 17.05 -3.97 4.97
CA HIS A 92 18.06 -4.81 4.31
C HIS A 92 17.69 -5.12 2.84
N GLY A 93 16.43 -5.43 2.56
CA GLY A 93 15.94 -5.64 1.19
C GLY A 93 16.05 -4.38 0.33
N LEU A 94 15.58 -3.25 0.86
CA LEU A 94 15.64 -1.95 0.20
C LEU A 94 17.09 -1.54 -0.13
N GLN A 95 18.02 -1.76 0.79
CA GLN A 95 19.45 -1.48 0.60
C GLN A 95 20.08 -2.32 -0.52
N ARG A 96 19.55 -3.52 -0.78
CA ARG A 96 20.00 -4.42 -1.84
C ARG A 96 19.26 -4.21 -3.16
N ASN A 97 18.48 -3.13 -3.30
CA ASN A 97 17.64 -2.84 -4.45
C ASN A 97 16.59 -3.93 -4.74
N LEU A 98 16.10 -4.62 -3.69
CA LEU A 98 15.03 -5.61 -3.81
C LEU A 98 13.69 -4.98 -3.47
N ASP A 99 12.66 -5.30 -4.24
CA ASP A 99 11.29 -4.96 -3.88
C ASP A 99 10.85 -5.84 -2.71
N VAL A 100 10.47 -5.23 -1.60
CA VAL A 100 10.08 -5.97 -0.39
C VAL A 100 8.57 -6.08 -0.34
N VAL A 101 8.04 -7.31 -0.38
CA VAL A 101 6.63 -7.58 -0.14
C VAL A 101 6.42 -8.05 1.28
N LEU A 102 5.67 -7.25 2.03
CA LEU A 102 5.20 -7.54 3.36
C LEU A 102 3.77 -8.06 3.30
N PHE A 103 3.52 -9.19 3.97
CA PHE A 103 2.19 -9.78 4.10
C PHE A 103 2.00 -10.41 5.47
N THR A 104 0.76 -10.44 5.95
CA THR A 104 0.40 -11.10 7.22
C THR A 104 0.37 -12.62 7.07
N SER A 105 0.61 -13.36 8.14
CA SER A 105 0.58 -14.83 8.14
C SER A 105 -0.78 -15.43 7.75
N ARG A 106 -0.76 -16.66 7.19
CA ARG A 106 -1.95 -17.37 6.68
C ARG A 106 -2.92 -17.89 7.73
N THR A 107 -2.48 -17.99 8.98
CA THR A 107 -3.34 -18.41 10.09
C THR A 107 -4.33 -17.29 10.43
N LEU A 108 -5.61 -17.51 10.11
CA LEU A 108 -6.67 -16.57 10.43
C LEU A 108 -6.85 -16.52 11.95
N VAL A 109 -6.52 -15.39 12.57
CA VAL A 109 -6.85 -15.13 13.97
C VAL A 109 -8.20 -14.41 13.99
N THR A 110 -9.26 -15.15 14.32
CA THR A 110 -10.61 -14.57 14.50
C THR A 110 -10.95 -14.46 15.98
N GLY A 111 -11.59 -13.35 16.33
CA GLY A 111 -12.29 -13.22 17.61
C GLY A 111 -13.63 -13.94 17.61
N THR A 112 -14.28 -13.98 18.78
CA THR A 112 -15.58 -14.64 19.00
C THR A 112 -16.76 -13.88 18.40
N ASP A 113 -16.58 -12.61 18.04
CA ASP A 113 -17.62 -11.72 17.51
C ASP A 113 -17.06 -10.67 16.53
N ALA A 114 -17.95 -9.83 15.97
CA ALA A 114 -17.54 -8.78 15.04
C ALA A 114 -16.62 -7.72 15.69
N GLN A 115 -16.83 -7.42 16.97
CA GLN A 115 -16.10 -6.38 17.70
C GLN A 115 -14.65 -6.80 17.98
N SER A 116 -14.45 -8.04 18.42
CA SER A 116 -13.14 -8.66 18.63
C SER A 116 -12.37 -8.83 17.33
N ASN A 117 -13.02 -9.19 16.23
CA ASN A 117 -12.40 -9.20 14.89
C ASN A 117 -11.94 -7.82 14.45
N LEU A 118 -12.75 -6.77 14.70
CA LEU A 118 -12.36 -5.40 14.42
C LEU A 118 -11.16 -4.96 15.27
N ALA A 119 -11.15 -5.30 16.57
CA ALA A 119 -10.05 -4.99 17.48
C ALA A 119 -8.73 -5.67 17.05
N ILE A 120 -8.79 -6.93 16.59
CA ILE A 120 -7.64 -7.64 16.01
C ILE A 120 -7.13 -6.88 14.78
N GLY A 121 -8.02 -6.52 13.85
CA GLY A 121 -7.66 -5.76 12.66
C GLY A 121 -7.00 -4.41 12.98
N GLN A 122 -7.53 -3.68 13.95
CA GLN A 122 -6.96 -2.41 14.42
C GLN A 122 -5.57 -2.59 15.05
N ARG A 123 -5.37 -3.62 15.88
CA ARG A 123 -4.05 -3.92 16.48
C ARG A 123 -3.04 -4.25 15.39
N VAL A 124 -3.40 -5.14 14.46
CA VAL A 124 -2.53 -5.48 13.32
C VAL A 124 -2.18 -4.22 12.52
N SER A 125 -3.16 -3.40 12.15
CA SER A 125 -2.92 -2.16 11.39
C SER A 125 -1.98 -1.20 12.14
N THR A 126 -2.19 -1.02 13.45
CA THR A 126 -1.32 -0.19 14.30
C THR A 126 0.12 -0.70 14.31
N ARG A 127 0.34 -2.02 14.34
CA ARG A 127 1.69 -2.59 14.29
C ARG A 127 2.32 -2.49 12.89
N LEU A 128 1.54 -2.62 11.82
CA LEU A 128 2.01 -2.36 10.45
C LEU A 128 2.47 -0.91 10.27
N VAL A 129 1.72 0.04 10.85
CA VAL A 129 2.10 1.46 10.92
C VAL A 129 3.42 1.62 11.66
N ALA A 130 3.57 0.98 12.84
CA ALA A 130 4.81 1.03 13.62
C ALA A 130 6.02 0.49 12.84
N MET A 131 5.85 -0.54 12.01
CA MET A 131 6.90 -1.05 11.13
C MET A 131 7.37 0.01 10.13
N VAL A 132 6.44 0.71 9.47
CA VAL A 132 6.79 1.80 8.55
C VAL A 132 7.48 2.95 9.28
N GLN A 133 7.05 3.25 10.50
CA GLN A 133 7.65 4.28 11.34
C GLN A 133 9.06 3.91 11.83
N ALA A 134 9.36 2.62 11.94
CA ALA A 134 10.67 2.12 12.36
C ALA A 134 11.70 2.04 11.21
N LEU A 135 11.28 2.16 9.94
CA LEU A 135 12.19 2.07 8.79
C LEU A 135 13.24 3.17 8.80
N THR A 136 14.50 2.80 8.61
CA THR A 136 15.62 3.76 8.48
C THR A 136 15.94 4.06 7.02
N ARG A 137 15.50 3.20 6.08
CA ARG A 137 15.66 3.41 4.65
C ARG A 137 14.38 3.93 4.02
N ARG A 138 14.55 4.86 3.08
CA ARG A 138 13.47 5.36 2.23
C ARG A 138 13.20 4.35 1.10
N PRO A 139 11.98 3.80 0.97
CA PRO A 139 11.59 3.04 -0.21
C PRO A 139 11.56 3.94 -1.45
N ARG A 140 11.79 3.36 -2.63
CA ARG A 140 11.67 4.06 -3.93
C ARG A 140 10.22 4.45 -4.22
N TYR A 141 9.29 3.57 -3.88
CA TYR A 141 7.85 3.78 -3.86
C TYR A 141 7.23 2.91 -2.76
N VAL A 142 5.99 3.21 -2.38
CA VAL A 142 5.20 2.34 -1.50
C VAL A 142 3.91 1.96 -2.23
N LEU A 143 3.57 0.68 -2.23
CA LEU A 143 2.30 0.16 -2.72
C LEU A 143 1.58 -0.49 -1.56
N ALA A 144 0.42 0.03 -1.19
CA ALA A 144 -0.39 -0.55 -0.13
C ALA A 144 -1.68 -1.14 -0.72
N LYS A 145 -1.91 -2.43 -0.47
CA LYS A 145 -3.09 -3.14 -0.94
C LYS A 145 -4.10 -3.36 0.18
N GLY A 146 -5.34 -2.95 -0.09
CA GLY A 146 -6.48 -3.04 0.84
C GLY A 146 -6.91 -1.68 1.38
N GLY A 147 -8.21 -1.51 1.65
CA GLY A 147 -8.77 -0.20 2.02
C GLY A 147 -8.19 0.35 3.33
N ILE A 148 -8.28 -0.42 4.42
CA ILE A 148 -7.77 0.00 5.73
C ILE A 148 -6.25 0.15 5.70
N THR A 149 -5.53 -0.84 5.16
CA THR A 149 -4.07 -0.82 5.08
C THR A 149 -3.56 0.38 4.29
N SER A 150 -4.13 0.67 3.12
CA SER A 150 -3.71 1.83 2.33
C SER A 150 -4.04 3.17 2.99
N SER A 151 -5.12 3.24 3.76
CA SER A 151 -5.45 4.43 4.55
C SER A 151 -4.44 4.62 5.69
N ASP A 152 -4.27 3.61 6.55
CA ASP A 152 -3.49 3.75 7.79
C ASP A 152 -2.00 3.93 7.53
N ILE A 153 -1.44 3.25 6.52
CA ILE A 153 -0.05 3.45 6.13
C ILE A 153 0.16 4.87 5.60
N ALA A 154 -0.77 5.42 4.81
CA ALA A 154 -0.66 6.79 4.33
C ALA A 154 -0.75 7.79 5.49
N THR A 155 -1.82 7.74 6.29
CA THR A 155 -2.10 8.78 7.30
C THR A 155 -1.22 8.64 8.54
N HIS A 156 -1.09 7.44 9.11
CA HIS A 156 -0.39 7.21 10.36
C HIS A 156 1.06 6.77 10.15
N GLY A 157 1.33 5.96 9.12
CA GLY A 157 2.68 5.49 8.81
C GLY A 157 3.58 6.57 8.19
N LEU A 158 3.03 7.31 7.23
CA LEU A 158 3.77 8.29 6.42
C LEU A 158 3.41 9.74 6.73
N GLY A 159 2.36 10.00 7.51
CA GLY A 159 1.96 11.35 7.92
C GLY A 159 1.24 12.14 6.83
N VAL A 160 0.62 11.47 5.85
CA VAL A 160 -0.08 12.11 4.73
C VAL A 160 -1.29 12.88 5.25
N LYS A 161 -1.30 14.21 5.03
CA LYS A 161 -2.48 15.06 5.23
C LYS A 161 -3.10 15.47 3.90
N ARG A 162 -2.26 15.61 2.87
CA ARG A 162 -2.65 15.89 1.49
C ARG A 162 -1.71 15.18 0.53
N ALA A 163 -2.24 14.78 -0.62
CA ALA A 163 -1.44 14.22 -1.70
C ALA A 163 -1.98 14.68 -3.05
N MET A 164 -1.10 14.73 -4.04
CA MET A 164 -1.50 14.97 -5.43
C MET A 164 -1.76 13.63 -6.10
N VAL A 165 -2.97 13.41 -6.65
CA VAL A 165 -3.25 12.24 -7.48
C VAL A 165 -2.63 12.49 -8.86
N LEU A 166 -1.58 11.72 -9.19
CA LEU A 166 -0.88 11.86 -10.47
C LEU A 166 -1.67 11.27 -11.63
N GLY A 167 -2.49 10.25 -11.35
CA GLY A 167 -3.18 9.43 -12.34
C GLY A 167 -3.33 8.01 -11.79
N GLN A 168 -3.45 7.04 -12.69
CA GLN A 168 -3.62 5.63 -12.34
C GLN A 168 -2.61 4.77 -13.09
N ILE A 169 -2.01 3.80 -12.41
CA ILE A 169 -1.01 2.88 -13.00
C ILE A 169 -1.66 1.61 -13.58
N LEU A 170 -2.85 1.28 -13.08
CA LEU A 170 -3.80 0.35 -13.66
C LEU A 170 -5.21 0.97 -13.55
N PRO A 171 -6.19 0.52 -14.36
CA PRO A 171 -7.57 0.95 -14.21
C PRO A 171 -8.06 0.80 -12.76
N GLY A 172 -8.36 1.93 -12.09
CA GLY A 172 -8.81 1.97 -10.70
C GLY A 172 -7.71 1.87 -9.63
N VAL A 173 -6.42 1.89 -10.00
CA VAL A 173 -5.28 1.90 -9.06
C VAL A 173 -4.56 3.25 -9.14
N PRO A 174 -4.93 4.23 -8.30
CA PRO A 174 -4.35 5.57 -8.35
C PRO A 174 -2.94 5.60 -7.76
N VAL A 175 -2.12 6.53 -8.28
CA VAL A 175 -0.80 6.85 -7.73
C VAL A 175 -0.81 8.27 -7.19
N TRP A 176 -0.34 8.41 -5.95
CA TRP A 176 -0.25 9.66 -5.23
C TRP A 176 1.21 10.12 -5.16
N ARG A 177 1.43 11.43 -5.25
CA ARG A 177 2.66 12.08 -4.84
C ARG A 177 2.46 12.68 -3.46
N LEU A 178 3.26 12.23 -2.49
CA LEU A 178 3.14 12.67 -1.11
C LEU A 178 3.63 14.10 -0.91
N GLY A 179 2.96 14.82 -0.01
CA GLY A 179 3.27 16.22 0.33
C GLY A 179 4.54 16.40 1.17
N PRO A 180 5.01 17.65 1.34
CA PRO A 180 6.21 17.97 2.11
C PRO A 180 6.08 17.70 3.61
N GLU A 181 4.86 17.56 4.13
CA GLU A 181 4.61 17.24 5.55
C GLU A 181 4.89 15.79 5.92
N THR A 182 5.08 14.93 4.92
CA THR A 182 5.18 13.49 5.08
C THR A 182 6.58 13.05 5.45
N ARG A 183 6.72 11.82 5.97
CA ARG A 183 8.02 11.20 6.27
C ARG A 183 8.93 11.17 5.04
N TYR A 184 8.36 10.94 3.86
CA TYR A 184 9.09 10.84 2.59
C TYR A 184 8.46 11.79 1.54
N PRO A 185 8.82 13.08 1.55
CA PRO A 185 8.31 14.05 0.60
C PRO A 185 8.52 13.63 -0.87
N GLY A 186 7.47 13.78 -1.67
CA GLY A 186 7.49 13.45 -3.10
C GLY A 186 7.46 11.95 -3.42
N LEU A 187 7.41 11.07 -2.41
CA LEU A 187 7.31 9.62 -2.62
C LEU A 187 6.06 9.27 -3.45
N GLY A 188 6.23 8.32 -4.38
CA GLY A 188 5.12 7.67 -5.07
C GLY A 188 4.43 6.67 -4.15
N TYR A 189 3.15 6.93 -3.85
CA TYR A 189 2.30 6.06 -3.03
C TYR A 189 1.16 5.48 -3.87
N ILE A 190 1.14 4.17 -4.02
CA ILE A 190 0.18 3.45 -4.88
C ILE A 190 -0.88 2.84 -4.00
N VAL A 191 -2.12 3.31 -4.15
CA VAL A 191 -3.28 2.79 -3.43
C VAL A 191 -3.89 1.69 -4.26
N PHE A 192 -3.71 0.43 -3.85
CA PHE A 192 -4.20 -0.72 -4.58
C PHE A 192 -5.49 -1.25 -3.92
N PRO A 193 -6.67 -1.10 -4.53
CA PRO A 193 -7.90 -1.63 -3.96
C PRO A 193 -7.88 -3.16 -3.85
N GLY A 194 -8.51 -3.70 -2.80
CA GLY A 194 -8.50 -5.16 -2.55
C GLY A 194 -9.18 -5.98 -3.66
N ASN A 195 -10.14 -5.38 -4.37
CA ASN A 195 -10.98 -6.03 -5.37
C ASN A 195 -10.60 -5.68 -6.83
N VAL A 196 -9.47 -5.03 -7.08
CA VAL A 196 -9.06 -4.62 -8.45
C VAL A 196 -7.98 -5.55 -9.01
N GLY A 197 -7.97 -5.70 -10.33
CA GLY A 197 -6.91 -6.38 -11.09
C GLY A 197 -7.09 -7.88 -11.28
N SER A 198 -6.35 -8.42 -12.26
CA SER A 198 -6.15 -9.85 -12.50
C SER A 198 -5.29 -10.48 -11.39
N PRO A 199 -5.17 -11.82 -11.34
CA PRO A 199 -4.22 -12.50 -10.46
C PRO A 199 -2.75 -12.05 -10.64
N GLN A 200 -2.39 -11.47 -11.78
CA GLN A 200 -1.03 -10.98 -12.08
C GLN A 200 -0.84 -9.50 -11.76
N ALA A 201 -1.92 -8.74 -11.58
CA ALA A 201 -1.89 -7.28 -11.57
C ALA A 201 -0.91 -6.67 -10.54
N LEU A 202 -0.72 -7.32 -9.39
CA LEU A 202 0.26 -6.84 -8.40
C LEU A 202 1.70 -7.03 -8.90
N ALA A 203 2.00 -8.17 -9.51
CA ALA A 203 3.29 -8.44 -10.12
C ALA A 203 3.55 -7.52 -11.32
N ASP A 204 2.54 -7.32 -12.18
CA ASP A 204 2.64 -6.45 -13.36
C ASP A 204 3.01 -5.01 -12.97
N VAL A 205 2.37 -4.46 -11.93
CA VAL A 205 2.69 -3.12 -11.42
C VAL A 205 4.11 -3.06 -10.87
N VAL A 206 4.52 -4.04 -10.05
CA VAL A 206 5.87 -4.04 -9.47
C VAL A 206 6.94 -4.16 -10.55
N LEU A 207 6.76 -5.06 -11.52
CA LEU A 207 7.69 -5.24 -12.64
C LEU A 207 7.79 -4.00 -13.52
N ALA A 208 6.67 -3.33 -13.80
CA ALA A 208 6.66 -2.09 -14.57
C ALA A 208 7.43 -0.96 -13.84
N LEU A 209 7.50 -0.98 -12.51
CA LEU A 209 8.14 0.06 -11.72
C LEU A 209 9.65 -0.13 -11.53
N ARG A 210 10.22 -1.25 -11.97
CA ARG A 210 11.65 -1.52 -11.84
C ARG A 210 12.48 -0.63 -12.74
#